data_AF-A0A7Z9KFT9-F1
#
_entry.id   AF-A0A7Z9KFT9-F1
#
_cell.length_a   1.000
_cell.length_b   1.000
_cell.length_c   1.000
_cell.angle_alpha   90.00
_cell.angle_beta   90.00
_cell.angle_gamma   90.00
#
_symmetry.space_group_name_H-M   'P 1'
#
loop_
_entity.id
_entity.type
_entity.pdbx_description
1 polymer ?
#
loop_
_entity_poly.entity_id
_entity_poly.type
_entity_poly.pdbx_seq_one_letter_code
_entity_poly.pdbx_strand_id
1 'polypeptide(L)'
;MGTGMRSIRVVGVLLSAILVDGGSVKAQSLTDALVNAYRTNPRLMAERAALHAADENVPRALSGWRPTVNLEARFNHQYTDSVTDFTFSAGEQTINNKSIALELSQPLYRGGRTVNETQSAKEMVFAAR
;
A
#
# COMPACT_ATOMS: atom_id res chain seq x y z
N MET A 1 -21.41 -22.58 68.37
CA MET A 1 -21.04 -23.54 67.29
C MET A 1 -20.69 -22.70 66.08
N GLY A 2 -19.50 -22.62 65.52
CA GLY A 2 -18.24 -23.30 65.71
C GLY A 2 -17.52 -23.09 64.36
N THR A 3 -16.40 -22.39 64.35
CA THR A 3 -15.53 -22.41 63.17
C THR A 3 -14.10 -22.49 63.66
N GLY A 4 -13.53 -23.67 63.40
CA GLY A 4 -12.25 -24.12 63.88
C GLY A 4 -11.08 -23.44 63.18
N MET A 5 -10.09 -23.14 64.00
CA MET A 5 -8.67 -23.04 63.69
C MET A 5 -8.21 -24.20 62.78
N ARG A 6 -7.29 -23.95 61.83
CA ARG A 6 -5.92 -24.55 61.77
C ARG A 6 -5.23 -24.50 60.38
N SER A 7 -4.06 -23.85 60.40
CA SER A 7 -2.76 -24.23 59.81
C SER A 7 -2.53 -24.30 58.28
N ILE A 8 -1.81 -23.27 57.80
CA ILE A 8 -0.47 -23.31 57.14
C ILE A 8 -0.15 -24.53 56.26
N ARG A 9 0.10 -24.28 54.96
CA ARG A 9 1.30 -24.80 54.25
C ARG A 9 1.81 -23.81 53.19
N VAL A 10 3.09 -23.49 53.35
CA VAL A 10 4.02 -22.77 52.48
C VAL A 10 4.23 -23.53 51.17
N VAL A 11 4.10 -22.88 50.01
CA VAL A 11 4.76 -23.26 48.74
C VAL A 11 4.97 -22.00 47.89
N GLY A 12 6.23 -21.72 47.53
CA GLY A 12 6.55 -20.98 46.30
C GLY A 12 6.95 -19.51 46.42
N VAL A 13 7.91 -19.17 47.29
CA VAL A 13 8.81 -18.03 47.02
C VAL A 13 9.57 -18.32 45.71
N LEU A 14 9.71 -17.30 44.84
CA LEU A 14 10.76 -17.08 43.83
C LEU A 14 10.20 -16.59 42.48
N LEU A 15 9.93 -15.29 42.37
CA LEU A 15 10.15 -14.54 41.12
C LEU A 15 10.16 -13.02 41.40
N SER A 16 11.00 -12.63 42.36
CA SER A 16 11.47 -11.26 42.54
C SER A 16 12.79 -11.09 41.78
N ALA A 17 12.93 -9.93 41.12
CA ALA A 17 14.14 -9.40 40.47
C ALA A 17 14.47 -9.98 39.08
N ILE A 18 13.77 -9.47 38.05
CA ILE A 18 14.44 -9.26 36.77
C ILE A 18 15.28 -7.98 36.95
N LEU A 19 16.58 -8.21 36.93
CA LEU A 19 17.64 -7.22 37.00
C LEU A 19 17.38 -6.11 35.98
N VAL A 20 17.25 -4.88 36.47
CA VAL A 20 17.50 -3.68 35.66
C VAL A 20 18.98 -3.72 35.33
N ASP A 21 19.31 -4.24 34.16
CA ASP A 21 20.66 -4.25 33.64
C ASP A 21 21.03 -2.79 33.34
N GLY A 22 21.89 -2.23 34.18
CA GLY A 22 22.44 -0.89 34.05
C GLY A 22 23.40 -0.84 32.87
N GLY A 23 22.86 -0.92 31.66
CA GLY A 23 23.60 -0.72 30.42
C GLY A 23 24.28 0.64 30.46
N SER A 24 25.60 0.61 30.53
CA SER A 24 26.48 1.77 30.53
C SER A 24 26.08 2.72 29.40
N VAL A 25 25.46 3.86 29.75
CA VAL A 25 25.17 4.94 28.79
C VAL A 25 26.50 5.57 28.42
N LYS A 26 27.16 4.99 27.41
CA LYS A 26 28.31 5.60 26.74
C LYS A 26 27.76 6.83 26.02
N ALA A 27 28.13 8.02 26.49
CA ALA A 27 27.91 9.25 25.75
C ALA A 27 28.47 9.05 24.33
N GLN A 28 27.60 9.00 23.32
CA GLN A 28 28.03 8.94 21.93
C GLN A 28 28.91 10.16 21.66
N SER A 29 30.05 9.95 21.00
CA SER A 29 30.87 11.04 20.47
C SER A 29 29.97 11.96 19.64
N LEU A 30 30.21 13.28 19.66
CA LEU A 30 29.46 14.24 18.82
C LEU A 30 29.41 13.80 17.35
N THR A 31 30.48 13.18 16.84
CA THR A 31 30.54 12.57 15.51
C THR A 31 29.57 11.41 15.33
N ASP A 32 29.40 10.56 16.34
CA ASP A 32 28.54 9.38 16.28
C ASP A 32 27.05 9.77 16.41
N ALA A 33 26.75 10.78 17.24
CA ALA A 33 25.43 11.40 17.31
C ALA A 33 25.04 12.11 15.99
N LEU A 34 26.00 12.77 15.33
CA LEU A 34 25.79 13.41 14.03
C LEU A 34 25.58 12.37 12.92
N VAL A 35 26.36 11.28 12.90
CA VAL A 35 26.16 10.17 11.95
C VAL A 35 24.80 9.50 12.15
N ASN A 36 24.40 9.26 13.40
CA ASN A 36 23.07 8.71 13.69
C ASN A 36 21.98 9.69 13.28
N ALA A 37 22.11 10.99 13.57
CA ALA A 37 21.16 11.99 13.10
C ALA A 37 21.03 11.99 11.58
N TYR A 38 22.12 11.96 10.81
CA TYR A 38 22.03 11.87 9.34
C TYR A 38 21.41 10.57 8.83
N ARG A 39 21.50 9.46 9.57
CA ARG A 39 20.92 8.17 9.18
C ARG A 39 19.45 8.04 9.56
N THR A 40 19.03 8.62 10.68
CA THR A 40 17.68 8.46 11.23
C THR A 40 16.82 9.72 11.10
N ASN A 41 17.33 10.81 10.53
CA ASN A 41 16.55 12.04 10.38
C ASN A 41 15.38 11.81 9.40
N PRO A 42 14.12 11.87 9.87
CA PRO A 42 12.95 11.60 9.03
C PRO A 42 12.77 12.67 7.95
N ARG A 43 13.27 13.90 8.18
CA ARG A 43 13.23 14.96 7.17
C ARG A 43 14.15 14.64 5.99
N LEU A 44 15.35 14.13 6.24
CA LEU A 44 16.26 13.72 5.16
C LEU A 44 15.75 12.51 4.39
N MET A 45 15.12 11.55 5.09
CA MET A 45 14.43 10.42 4.44
C MET A 45 13.28 10.91 3.56
N ALA A 46 12.47 11.87 4.03
CA ALA A 46 11.36 12.44 3.27
C ALA A 46 11.85 13.16 2.00
N GLU A 47 12.90 13.97 2.07
CA GLU A 47 13.45 14.65 0.89
C GLU A 47 14.04 13.67 -0.13
N ARG A 48 14.68 12.59 0.32
CA ARG A 48 15.14 11.52 -0.59
C ARG A 48 13.97 10.78 -1.25
N ALA A 49 12.92 10.49 -0.48
CA ALA A 49 11.72 9.86 -1.02
C ALA A 49 11.03 10.78 -2.05
N ALA A 50 11.04 12.10 -1.83
CA ALA A 50 10.55 13.08 -2.79
C ALA A 50 11.39 13.09 -4.08
N LEU A 51 12.72 13.03 -3.98
CA LEU A 51 13.60 12.90 -5.14
C LEU A 51 13.33 11.59 -5.91
N HIS A 52 13.19 10.46 -5.21
CA HIS A 52 12.84 9.19 -5.84
C HIS A 52 11.48 9.23 -6.54
N ALA A 53 10.47 9.87 -5.93
CA ALA A 53 9.17 10.07 -6.56
C ALA A 53 9.26 10.94 -7.82
N ALA A 54 10.14 11.95 -7.81
CA ALA A 54 10.42 12.76 -9.01
C ALA A 54 11.08 11.92 -10.11
N ASP A 55 12.08 11.09 -9.75
CA ASP A 55 12.80 10.19 -10.67
C ASP A 55 11.86 9.20 -11.37
N GLU A 56 10.84 8.69 -10.67
CA GLU A 56 9.84 7.75 -11.22
C GLU A 56 8.95 8.36 -12.32
N ASN A 57 8.95 9.68 -12.50
CA ASN A 57 8.19 10.32 -13.57
C ASN A 57 8.80 10.09 -14.96
N VAL A 58 10.13 9.92 -15.05
CA VAL A 58 10.82 9.65 -16.33
C VAL A 58 10.41 8.28 -16.92
N PRO A 59 10.51 7.15 -16.19
CA PRO A 59 10.05 5.86 -16.70
C PRO A 59 8.54 5.83 -16.94
N ARG A 60 7.74 6.58 -16.17
CA ARG A 60 6.30 6.77 -16.39
C ARG A 60 6.01 7.47 -17.72
N ALA A 61 6.74 8.53 -18.05
CA ALA A 61 6.60 9.18 -19.35
C ALA A 61 7.06 8.28 -20.51
N LEU A 62 8.15 7.53 -20.31
CA LEU A 62 8.65 6.56 -21.30
C LEU A 62 7.69 5.40 -21.55
N SER A 63 6.85 5.03 -20.58
CA SER A 63 5.85 3.98 -20.77
C SER A 63 4.82 4.34 -21.83
N GLY A 64 4.70 5.62 -22.22
CA GLY A 64 3.86 6.04 -23.33
C GLY A 64 4.25 5.46 -24.70
N TRP A 65 5.43 4.86 -24.83
CA TRP A 65 5.88 4.09 -26.00
C TRP A 65 5.62 2.58 -25.89
N ARG A 66 5.26 2.11 -24.70
CA ARG A 66 5.08 0.69 -24.42
C ARG A 66 3.63 0.30 -24.72
N PRO A 67 3.38 -0.96 -25.11
CA PRO A 67 2.02 -1.48 -25.15
C PRO A 67 1.43 -1.51 -23.73
N THR A 68 0.16 -1.15 -23.62
CA THR A 68 -0.64 -1.33 -22.42
C THR A 68 -1.45 -2.60 -22.56
N VAL A 69 -1.39 -3.47 -21.56
CA VAL A 69 -2.22 -4.67 -21.46
C VAL A 69 -3.23 -4.44 -20.35
N ASN A 70 -4.52 -4.58 -20.67
CA ASN A 70 -5.61 -4.44 -19.72
C ASN A 70 -6.41 -5.75 -19.67
N LEU A 71 -6.62 -6.30 -18.48
CA LEU A 71 -7.45 -7.48 -18.26
C LEU A 71 -8.70 -7.04 -17.51
N GLU A 72 -9.86 -7.31 -18.09
CA GLU A 72 -11.14 -6.99 -17.50
C GLU A 72 -11.99 -8.24 -17.36
N ALA A 73 -12.49 -8.48 -16.15
CA ALA A 73 -13.45 -9.55 -15.87
C ALA A 73 -14.74 -8.91 -15.35
N ARG A 74 -15.86 -9.26 -15.95
CA ARG A 74 -17.19 -8.77 -15.58
C ARG A 74 -18.10 -9.94 -15.22
N PHE A 75 -18.83 -9.78 -14.13
CA PHE A 75 -19.89 -10.66 -13.70
C PHE A 75 -21.13 -9.80 -13.48
N ASN A 76 -22.21 -10.06 -14.20
CA ASN A 76 -23.46 -9.35 -14.11
C ASN A 76 -24.58 -10.37 -13.82
N HIS A 77 -25.37 -10.07 -12.81
CA HIS A 77 -26.60 -10.76 -12.49
C HIS A 77 -27.72 -9.74 -12.54
N GLN A 78 -28.63 -9.90 -13.48
CA GLN A 78 -29.77 -9.01 -13.68
C GLN A 78 -31.05 -9.81 -13.53
N TYR A 79 -31.91 -9.36 -12.62
CA TYR A 79 -33.25 -9.88 -12.43
C TYR A 79 -34.25 -8.85 -12.94
N THR A 80 -35.14 -9.27 -13.84
CA THR A 80 -36.22 -8.44 -14.39
C THR A 80 -37.54 -9.15 -14.16
N ASP A 81 -38.45 -8.49 -13.45
CA ASP A 81 -39.85 -8.91 -13.30
C ASP A 81 -40.73 -8.01 -14.16
N SER A 82 -41.45 -8.61 -15.10
CA SER A 82 -42.35 -7.90 -16.01
C SER A 82 -43.80 -8.32 -15.75
N VAL A 83 -44.59 -7.41 -15.18
CA VAL A 83 -46.05 -7.56 -15.07
C VAL A 83 -46.68 -6.71 -16.16
N THR A 84 -47.26 -7.38 -17.17
CA THR A 84 -48.03 -6.70 -18.23
C THR A 84 -49.52 -6.77 -17.89
N ASP A 85 -50.15 -5.62 -17.63
CA ASP A 85 -51.56 -5.51 -17.18
C ASP A 85 -52.60 -6.18 -18.10
N PHE A 86 -52.23 -6.52 -19.34
CA PHE A 86 -53.14 -7.04 -20.37
C PHE A 86 -53.05 -8.55 -20.60
N THR A 87 -52.06 -9.23 -20.01
CA THR A 87 -51.85 -10.68 -20.18
C THR A 87 -51.49 -11.26 -18.81
N PHE A 88 -52.27 -12.21 -18.29
CA PHE A 88 -52.00 -12.95 -17.03
C PHE A 88 -50.74 -13.86 -17.10
N SER A 89 -49.64 -13.35 -17.65
CA SER A 89 -48.36 -14.04 -17.73
C SER A 89 -47.32 -13.14 -17.07
N ALA A 90 -47.08 -13.37 -15.78
CA ALA A 90 -45.89 -12.88 -15.11
C ALA A 90 -44.68 -13.60 -15.73
N GLY A 91 -43.74 -12.84 -16.27
CA GLY A 91 -42.51 -13.37 -16.85
C GLY A 91 -41.32 -12.99 -15.99
N GLU A 92 -40.76 -13.96 -15.27
CA GLU A 92 -39.49 -13.79 -14.55
C GLU A 92 -38.33 -14.02 -15.53
N GLN A 93 -37.44 -13.04 -15.66
CA GLN A 93 -36.19 -13.21 -16.42
C GLN A 93 -34.98 -12.94 -15.54
N THR A 94 -34.15 -13.97 -15.38
CA THR A 94 -32.83 -13.85 -14.75
C THR A 94 -31.74 -13.97 -15.81
N ILE A 95 -30.99 -12.89 -16.03
CA ILE A 95 -29.85 -12.84 -16.94
C ILE A 95 -28.57 -12.92 -16.12
N ASN A 96 -27.76 -13.94 -16.40
CA ASN A 96 -26.42 -14.11 -15.85
C ASN A 96 -25.40 -13.91 -16.98
N ASN A 97 -24.62 -12.83 -16.93
CA ASN A 97 -23.54 -12.60 -17.89
C ASN A 97 -22.19 -12.67 -17.18
N LYS A 98 -21.26 -13.41 -17.77
CA LYS A 98 -19.87 -13.51 -17.30
C LYS A 98 -19.00 -13.29 -18.52
N SER A 99 -18.12 -12.29 -18.47
CA SER A 99 -17.20 -12.01 -19.56
C SER A 99 -15.80 -11.73 -19.04
N ILE A 100 -14.81 -12.17 -19.81
CA ILE A 100 -13.40 -11.89 -19.57
C ILE A 100 -12.87 -11.31 -20.89
N ALA A 101 -12.24 -10.15 -20.82
CA ALA A 101 -11.66 -9.44 -21.95
C ALA A 101 -10.20 -9.11 -21.66
N LEU A 102 -9.34 -9.38 -22.64
CA LEU A 102 -7.94 -8.96 -22.62
C LEU A 102 -7.75 -7.94 -23.75
N GLU A 103 -7.32 -6.74 -23.41
CA GLU A 103 -7.09 -5.64 -24.34
C GLU A 103 -5.60 -5.32 -24.40
N LEU A 104 -5.05 -5.27 -25.63
CA LEU A 104 -3.68 -4.84 -25.90
C LEU A 104 -3.75 -3.56 -26.74
N SER A 105 -3.23 -2.46 -26.19
CA SER A 105 -3.21 -1.15 -26.85
C SER A 105 -1.78 -0.66 -26.99
N GLN A 106 -1.29 -0.50 -28.23
CA GLN A 106 0.02 0.08 -28.50
C GLN A 106 -0.10 1.30 -29.41
N PRO A 107 0.33 2.48 -28.94
CA PRO A 107 0.37 3.63 -29.81
C PRO A 107 1.52 3.54 -30.82
N LEU A 108 1.21 3.56 -32.11
CA LEU A 108 2.21 3.57 -33.19
C LEU A 108 2.82 4.97 -33.39
N TYR A 109 1.99 6.00 -33.28
CA TYR A 109 2.42 7.40 -33.40
C TYR A 109 1.54 8.32 -32.56
N ARG A 110 2.15 9.23 -31.81
CA ARG A 110 1.46 10.16 -30.89
C ARG A 110 1.80 11.63 -31.16
N GLY A 111 2.20 11.98 -32.38
CA GLY A 111 2.47 13.37 -32.75
C GLY A 111 3.54 14.05 -31.91
N GLY A 112 4.56 13.31 -31.45
CA GLY A 112 5.61 13.82 -30.57
C GLY A 112 5.24 13.97 -29.08
N ARG A 113 3.98 13.71 -28.69
CA ARG A 113 3.50 13.85 -27.31
C ARG A 113 4.37 13.10 -26.29
N THR A 114 4.69 11.84 -26.56
CA THR A 114 5.50 11.02 -25.64
C THR A 114 6.93 11.55 -25.48
N VAL A 115 7.51 12.14 -26.54
CA VAL A 115 8.83 12.77 -26.47
C VAL A 115 8.79 13.99 -25.56
N ASN A 116 7.77 14.85 -25.73
CA ASN A 116 7.59 16.05 -24.92
C ASN A 116 7.31 15.72 -23.46
N GLU A 117 6.48 14.71 -23.19
CA GLU A 117 6.21 14.22 -21.83
C GLU A 117 7.49 13.68 -21.18
N THR A 118 8.32 12.94 -21.93
CA THR A 118 9.60 12.43 -21.44
C THR A 118 10.59 13.57 -21.14
N GLN A 119 10.67 14.57 -22.01
CA GLN A 119 11.55 15.72 -21.79
C GLN A 119 11.11 16.51 -20.55
N SER A 120 9.82 16.82 -20.43
CA SER A 120 9.27 17.51 -19.27
C SER A 120 9.54 16.75 -17.97
N ALA A 121 9.40 15.41 -17.97
CA ALA A 121 9.72 14.58 -16.81
C ALA A 121 11.20 14.65 -16.42
N LYS A 122 12.13 14.69 -17.39
CA LYS A 122 13.56 14.87 -17.12
C LYS A 122 13.86 16.23 -16.51
N GLU A 123 13.26 17.30 -17.04
CA GLU A 123 13.44 18.64 -16.47
C GLU A 123 12.92 18.74 -15.03
N MET A 124 11.80 18.06 -14.72
CA MET A 124 11.28 17.99 -13.34
C MET A 124 12.27 17.29 -12.39
N VAL A 125 12.97 16.25 -12.85
CA VAL A 125 14.02 15.58 -12.06
C VAL A 125 15.21 16.51 -11.84
N PHE A 126 15.65 17.22 -12.88
CA PHE A 126 16.75 18.19 -12.74
C PHE A 126 16.40 19.34 -11.79
N ALA A 127 15.14 19.80 -11.78
CA ALA A 127 14.68 20.83 -10.86
C ALA A 127 14.53 20.35 -9.41
N ALA A 128 14.33 19.05 -9.19
CA ALA A 128 14.20 18.46 -7.85
C ALA A 128 15.54 18.12 -7.18
N ARG A 129 16.65 18.19 -7.93
CA ARG A 129 18.00 17.87 -7.49
C ARG A 129 18.77 19.08 -6.98
#